data_AF-A0A2H0Z3T3-F1
#
_entry.id   AF-A0A2H0Z3T3-F1
#
_cell.length_a   1.000
_cell.length_b   1.000
_cell.length_c   1.000
_cell.angle_alpha   90.00
_cell.angle_beta   90.00
_cell.angle_gamma   90.00
#
_symmetry.space_group_name_H-M   'P 1'
#
loop_
_entity.id
_entity.type
_entity.pdbx_description
1 polymer ?
#
loop_
_entity_poly.entity_id
_entity_poly.type
_entity_poly.pdbx_seq_one_letter_code
_entity_poly.pdbx_strand_id
1 'polypeptide(L)'
;RVWEASGHVENFTDPMVDCKQCKSRFRLDILGEMIQEKKKKKILESLQLDGDFDKLLEDGEKSSLLLAEINCPQCGNKGTFTAARNFNLMFKTFVGPVEDGGSVVYLRPETAQGIFVNFLNVQSSARQKLPFGIAQIGKAFRNEINTKNFLFRTREFEQMEMQFFVKPVNDVEWYEYWKGERLAWYKSLGMNESKLQFHDHPKNKLAHYAKDATDIEYQFPFGWGEIEGIHNRTNFDLSRHEEFSGKSLKYFDEEAKEKYIPFIIETSAGASRSYMAFLIDAYHEEEVNGEQRTVLRFNPKLAPIKAAILPLVNKDGMPEFARNIETDLRKNFKVFFDDKGAVGRRYRRQDEAGTPFSITVDTQTLADGTVTVRERDSMEQVRVASTQLKNYLVEKIQL
;
A
#
# COMPACT_ATOMS: atom_id res chain seq x y z
N ARG A 1 7.03 -14.82 -22.40
CA ARG A 1 5.60 -15.17 -22.59
C ARG A 1 4.69 -14.92 -21.37
N VAL A 2 5.14 -14.96 -20.11
CA VAL A 2 4.27 -14.66 -18.93
C VAL A 2 3.51 -13.33 -19.06
N TRP A 3 4.22 -12.27 -19.46
CA TRP A 3 3.66 -10.92 -19.63
C TRP A 3 2.81 -10.75 -20.90
N GLU A 4 2.98 -11.64 -21.88
CA GLU A 4 2.11 -11.68 -23.08
C GLU A 4 0.80 -12.38 -22.72
N ALA A 5 0.87 -13.52 -22.03
CA ALA A 5 -0.30 -14.29 -21.60
C ALA A 5 -1.24 -13.42 -20.75
N SER A 6 -0.68 -12.71 -19.79
CA SER A 6 -1.44 -11.77 -18.93
C SER A 6 -1.87 -10.47 -19.62
N GLY A 7 -1.48 -10.24 -20.88
CA GLY A 7 -1.85 -9.04 -21.64
C GLY A 7 -1.09 -7.77 -21.25
N HIS A 8 -0.13 -7.84 -20.33
CA HIS A 8 0.63 -6.67 -19.88
C HIS A 8 1.50 -6.03 -20.98
N VAL A 9 2.06 -6.84 -21.89
CA VAL A 9 2.87 -6.30 -23.00
C VAL A 9 2.03 -5.41 -23.91
N GLU A 10 0.77 -5.75 -24.13
CA GLU A 10 -0.13 -5.05 -25.05
C GLU A 10 -0.90 -3.90 -24.36
N ASN A 11 -1.41 -4.15 -23.15
CA ASN A 11 -2.40 -3.29 -22.51
C ASN A 11 -1.87 -2.50 -21.30
N PHE A 12 -0.66 -2.78 -20.80
CA PHE A 12 -0.10 -2.08 -19.63
C PHE A 12 0.56 -0.75 -20.03
N THR A 13 -0.25 0.15 -20.60
CA THR A 13 0.21 1.41 -21.16
C THR A 13 -0.60 2.59 -20.64
N ASP A 14 0.08 3.72 -20.43
CA ASP A 14 -0.58 4.99 -20.19
C ASP A 14 -0.53 5.89 -21.43
N PRO A 15 -1.61 6.68 -21.68
CA PRO A 15 -1.57 7.73 -22.68
C PRO A 15 -0.61 8.84 -22.22
N MET A 16 0.34 9.22 -23.08
CA MET A 16 1.36 10.23 -22.80
C MET A 16 1.49 11.27 -23.92
N VAL A 17 1.77 12.52 -23.53
CA VAL A 17 2.19 13.63 -24.40
C VAL A 17 3.52 14.24 -23.94
N ASP A 18 4.28 14.81 -24.87
CA ASP A 18 5.45 15.65 -24.57
C ASP A 18 5.16 17.10 -24.94
N CYS A 19 5.62 18.04 -24.12
CA CYS A 19 5.67 19.45 -24.52
C CYS A 19 6.88 19.67 -25.44
N LYS A 20 6.63 20.09 -26.68
CA LYS A 20 7.68 20.35 -27.68
C LYS A 20 8.68 21.43 -27.24
N GLN A 21 8.26 22.35 -26.36
CA GLN A 21 9.09 23.46 -25.87
C GLN A 21 9.99 23.06 -24.70
N CYS A 22 9.44 22.60 -23.58
CA CYS A 22 10.24 22.28 -22.39
C CYS A 22 10.63 20.80 -22.28
N LYS A 23 10.20 19.96 -23.21
CA LYS A 23 10.45 18.50 -23.25
C LYS A 23 9.90 17.72 -22.04
N SER A 24 9.10 18.36 -21.20
CA SER A 24 8.40 17.70 -20.09
C SER A 24 7.35 16.73 -20.62
N ARG A 25 7.21 15.60 -19.93
CA ARG A 25 6.28 14.52 -20.27
C ARG A 25 5.09 14.54 -19.32
N PHE A 26 3.90 14.31 -19.85
CA PHE A 26 2.67 14.31 -19.08
C PHE A 26 1.82 13.12 -19.45
N ARG A 27 1.30 12.44 -18.43
CA ARG A 27 0.21 11.48 -18.56
C ARG A 27 -1.09 12.26 -18.83
N LEU A 28 -1.90 11.82 -19.80
CA LEU A 28 -3.04 12.60 -20.29
C LEU A 28 -4.14 12.78 -19.25
N ASP A 29 -4.51 11.72 -18.55
CA ASP A 29 -5.50 11.74 -17.45
C ASP A 29 -5.13 12.77 -16.38
N ILE A 30 -3.89 12.75 -15.89
CA ILE A 30 -3.40 13.72 -14.89
C ILE A 30 -3.40 15.13 -15.49
N LEU A 31 -3.02 15.30 -16.76
CA LEU A 31 -3.05 16.60 -17.41
C LEU A 31 -4.47 17.17 -17.46
N GLY A 32 -5.48 16.32 -17.72
CA GLY A 32 -6.90 16.66 -17.65
C GLY A 32 -7.31 17.12 -16.25
N GLU A 33 -6.96 16.35 -15.21
CA GLU A 33 -7.25 16.66 -13.80
C GLU A 33 -6.64 18.00 -13.33
N MET A 34 -5.47 18.39 -13.86
CA MET A 34 -4.84 19.67 -13.53
C MET A 34 -5.59 20.89 -14.08
N ILE A 35 -6.53 20.69 -15.01
CA ILE A 35 -7.28 21.78 -15.65
C ILE A 35 -8.54 22.06 -14.84
N GLN A 36 -8.71 23.33 -14.47
CA GLN A 36 -9.93 23.77 -13.78
C GLN A 36 -11.18 23.48 -14.62
N GLU A 37 -12.25 23.00 -13.98
CA GLU A 37 -13.54 22.69 -14.63
C GLU A 37 -14.10 23.84 -15.48
N LYS A 38 -13.97 25.08 -15.00
CA LYS A 38 -14.39 26.27 -15.76
C LYS A 38 -13.63 26.41 -17.09
N LYS A 39 -12.35 26.03 -17.11
CA LYS A 39 -11.50 26.07 -18.30
C LYS A 39 -11.84 24.90 -19.22
N LYS A 40 -12.08 23.69 -18.69
CA LYS A 40 -12.54 22.53 -19.47
C LYS A 40 -13.81 22.87 -20.26
N LYS A 41 -14.84 23.42 -19.60
CA LYS A 41 -16.11 23.84 -20.25
C LYS A 41 -15.90 24.88 -21.36
N LYS A 42 -15.08 25.91 -21.11
CA LYS A 42 -14.76 26.92 -22.13
C LYS A 42 -14.07 26.33 -23.36
N ILE A 43 -13.16 25.38 -23.16
CA ILE A 43 -12.47 24.71 -24.28
C ILE A 43 -13.48 23.89 -25.10
N LEU A 44 -14.34 23.12 -24.44
CA LEU A 44 -15.41 22.35 -25.11
C LEU A 44 -16.35 23.25 -25.91
N GLU A 45 -16.83 24.35 -25.32
CA GLU A 45 -17.67 25.34 -26.00
C GLU A 45 -16.97 25.95 -27.21
N SER A 46 -15.68 26.32 -27.06
CA SER A 46 -14.91 26.92 -28.16
C SER A 46 -14.68 25.97 -29.34
N LEU A 47 -14.59 24.67 -29.07
CA LEU A 47 -14.40 23.63 -30.06
C LEU A 47 -15.72 23.00 -30.54
N GLN A 48 -16.86 23.46 -30.02
CA GLN A 48 -18.19 22.90 -30.28
C GLN A 48 -18.25 21.37 -30.03
N LEU A 49 -17.58 20.93 -28.97
CA LEU A 49 -17.54 19.53 -28.56
C LEU A 49 -18.48 19.31 -27.38
N ASP A 50 -19.44 18.41 -27.55
CA ASP A 50 -20.27 17.93 -26.45
C ASP A 50 -19.66 16.66 -25.83
N GLY A 51 -19.58 16.63 -24.50
CA GLY A 51 -19.15 15.45 -23.76
C GLY A 51 -18.29 15.76 -22.54
N ASP A 52 -17.74 14.69 -21.97
CA ASP A 52 -16.82 14.76 -20.84
C ASP A 52 -15.41 15.06 -21.36
N PHE A 53 -14.83 16.18 -20.91
CA PHE A 53 -13.51 16.63 -21.36
C PHE A 53 -12.43 15.55 -21.19
N ASP A 54 -12.44 14.84 -20.06
CA ASP A 54 -11.39 13.88 -19.72
C ASP A 54 -11.50 12.65 -20.63
N LYS A 55 -12.73 12.19 -20.94
CA LYS A 55 -12.95 11.13 -21.93
C LYS A 55 -12.53 11.54 -23.34
N LEU A 56 -12.84 12.78 -23.74
CA LEU A 56 -12.49 13.29 -25.06
C LEU A 56 -10.99 13.55 -25.20
N LEU A 57 -10.30 13.80 -24.09
CA LEU A 57 -8.84 13.95 -24.07
C LEU A 57 -8.14 12.63 -24.36
N GLU A 58 -8.76 11.50 -24.02
CA GLU A 58 -8.26 10.15 -24.32
C GLU A 58 -8.74 9.62 -25.69
N ASP A 59 -9.75 10.26 -26.29
CA ASP A 59 -10.26 9.96 -27.63
C ASP A 59 -9.28 10.48 -28.69
N GLY A 60 -8.55 9.58 -29.35
CA GLY A 60 -7.38 9.90 -30.19
C GLY A 60 -7.58 11.04 -31.19
N GLU A 61 -8.73 11.14 -31.85
CA GLU A 61 -9.02 12.23 -32.80
C GLU A 61 -9.23 13.58 -32.11
N LYS A 62 -9.98 13.58 -31.00
CA LYS A 62 -10.35 14.81 -30.27
C LYS A 62 -9.27 15.27 -29.30
N SER A 63 -8.43 14.35 -28.84
CA SER A 63 -7.28 14.59 -27.98
C SER A 63 -6.38 15.68 -28.55
N SER A 64 -6.08 15.60 -29.85
CA SER A 64 -5.21 16.58 -30.52
C SER A 64 -5.81 18.00 -30.55
N LEU A 65 -7.13 18.11 -30.72
CA LEU A 65 -7.83 19.40 -30.70
C LEU A 65 -7.83 20.01 -29.29
N LEU A 66 -8.11 19.19 -28.27
CA LEU A 66 -8.10 19.62 -26.88
C LEU A 66 -6.68 20.02 -26.43
N LEU A 67 -5.67 19.23 -26.76
CA LEU A 67 -4.26 19.51 -26.45
C LEU A 67 -3.74 20.80 -27.09
N ALA A 68 -4.31 21.23 -28.23
CA ALA A 68 -3.99 22.51 -28.84
C ALA A 68 -4.42 23.70 -27.96
N GLU A 69 -5.51 23.53 -27.21
CA GLU A 69 -6.10 24.55 -26.35
C GLU A 69 -5.55 24.57 -24.92
N ILE A 70 -4.76 23.56 -24.54
CA ILE A 70 -4.18 23.41 -23.20
C ILE A 70 -2.81 24.08 -23.12
N ASN A 71 -2.58 24.84 -22.04
CA ASN A 71 -1.27 25.39 -21.70
C ASN A 71 -0.44 24.33 -20.99
N CYS A 72 0.84 24.22 -21.34
CA CYS A 72 1.77 23.37 -20.60
C CYS A 72 1.86 23.84 -19.13
N PRO A 73 1.60 22.98 -18.13
CA PRO A 73 1.70 23.38 -16.72
C PRO A 73 3.10 23.81 -16.29
N GLN A 74 4.14 23.33 -17.00
CA GLN A 74 5.53 23.61 -16.66
C GLN A 74 6.06 24.92 -17.24
N CYS A 75 5.71 25.24 -18.50
CA CYS A 75 6.28 26.40 -19.21
C CYS A 75 5.24 27.41 -19.71
N GLY A 76 3.96 27.17 -19.48
CA GLY A 76 2.86 28.08 -19.83
C GLY A 76 2.49 28.12 -21.32
N ASN A 77 3.32 27.58 -22.20
CA ASN A 77 3.10 27.63 -23.65
C ASN A 77 1.87 26.81 -24.07
N LYS A 78 1.01 27.41 -24.89
CA LYS A 78 -0.22 26.81 -25.44
C LYS A 78 0.07 26.11 -26.78
N GLY A 79 -0.62 25.01 -27.07
CA GLY A 79 -0.53 24.33 -28.37
C GLY A 79 0.81 23.66 -28.66
N THR A 80 1.53 23.26 -27.61
CA THR A 80 2.90 22.74 -27.74
C THR A 80 3.00 21.24 -27.53
N PHE A 81 1.90 20.56 -27.22
CA PHE A 81 1.92 19.11 -26.99
C PHE A 81 2.10 18.33 -28.31
N THR A 82 2.71 17.15 -28.21
CA THR A 82 2.70 16.15 -29.28
C THR A 82 1.32 15.50 -29.39
N ALA A 83 1.11 14.68 -30.43
CA ALA A 83 0.00 13.73 -30.40
C ALA A 83 0.17 12.77 -29.21
N ALA A 84 -0.96 12.31 -28.66
CA ALA A 84 -0.99 11.28 -27.64
C ALA A 84 -0.41 9.97 -28.17
N ARG A 85 0.39 9.29 -27.34
CA ARG A 85 0.87 7.94 -27.63
C ARG A 85 0.83 7.07 -26.39
N ASN A 86 0.65 5.77 -26.59
CA ASN A 86 0.69 4.80 -25.50
C ASN A 86 2.14 4.53 -25.07
N PHE A 87 2.39 4.62 -23.78
CA PHE A 87 3.68 4.36 -23.16
C PHE A 87 3.56 3.14 -22.24
N ASN A 88 4.28 2.06 -22.54
CA ASN A 88 4.28 0.86 -21.71
C ASN A 88 4.99 1.12 -20.38
N LEU A 89 4.31 0.81 -19.29
CA LEU A 89 4.78 1.06 -17.93
C LEU A 89 5.70 -0.05 -17.40
N MET A 90 5.93 -1.13 -18.13
CA MET A 90 6.88 -2.15 -17.69
C MET A 90 8.33 -1.70 -17.97
N PHE A 91 9.21 -1.93 -17.01
CA PHE A 91 10.64 -1.82 -17.26
C PHE A 91 11.12 -3.01 -18.07
N LYS A 92 11.60 -2.73 -19.29
CA LYS A 92 12.20 -3.70 -20.19
C LYS A 92 13.71 -3.79 -19.96
N THR A 93 14.25 -5.00 -19.94
CA THR A 93 15.69 -5.29 -19.91
C THR A 93 15.98 -6.58 -20.68
N PHE A 94 17.23 -7.05 -20.69
CA PHE A 94 17.67 -8.25 -21.41
C PHE A 94 18.39 -9.21 -20.45
N VAL A 95 18.20 -10.52 -20.63
CA VAL A 95 18.94 -11.57 -19.91
C VAL A 95 20.06 -12.11 -20.79
N GLY A 96 21.30 -12.03 -20.28
CA GLY A 96 22.48 -12.51 -20.98
C GLY A 96 23.26 -11.38 -21.66
N PRO A 97 24.37 -11.71 -22.33
CA PRO A 97 25.32 -10.72 -22.85
C PRO A 97 24.88 -10.05 -24.17
N VAL A 98 23.81 -10.56 -24.82
CA VAL A 98 23.34 -10.08 -26.12
C VAL A 98 21.95 -9.49 -25.97
N GLU A 99 21.78 -8.25 -26.44
CA GLU A 99 20.49 -7.54 -26.51
C GLU A 99 19.76 -7.92 -27.80
N ASP A 100 19.16 -9.11 -27.83
CA ASP A 100 18.33 -9.58 -28.94
C ASP A 100 16.86 -9.73 -28.51
N GLY A 101 15.97 -9.96 -29.48
CA GLY A 101 14.54 -10.12 -29.19
C GLY A 101 14.21 -11.33 -28.32
N GLY A 102 15.07 -12.36 -28.30
CA GLY A 102 14.88 -13.58 -27.51
C GLY A 102 15.32 -13.42 -26.05
N SER A 103 16.19 -12.46 -25.75
CA SER A 103 16.67 -12.16 -24.40
C SER A 103 15.82 -11.13 -23.64
N VAL A 104 14.80 -10.53 -24.27
CA VAL A 104 13.93 -9.53 -23.63
C VAL A 104 13.21 -10.10 -22.41
N VAL A 105 13.38 -9.43 -21.27
CA VAL A 105 12.61 -9.67 -20.05
C VAL A 105 12.09 -8.36 -19.47
N TYR A 106 11.20 -8.47 -18.49
CA TYR A 106 10.60 -7.33 -17.82
C TYR A 106 10.75 -7.46 -16.31
N LEU A 107 10.97 -6.33 -15.64
CA LEU A 107 10.73 -6.26 -14.21
C LEU A 107 9.21 -6.30 -13.99
N ARG A 108 8.78 -7.14 -13.05
CA ARG A 108 7.35 -7.39 -12.82
C ARG A 108 6.61 -6.11 -12.39
N PRO A 109 5.50 -5.74 -13.02
CA PRO A 109 4.66 -4.61 -12.63
C PRO A 109 3.68 -4.92 -11.48
N GLU A 110 3.56 -6.20 -11.12
CA GLU A 110 2.74 -6.76 -10.05
C GLU A 110 3.35 -8.06 -9.53
N THR A 111 2.86 -8.61 -8.42
CA THR A 111 3.37 -9.86 -7.85
C THR A 111 2.53 -11.11 -8.22
N ALA A 112 1.27 -10.91 -8.62
CA ALA A 112 0.27 -11.92 -8.92
C ALA A 112 0.71 -12.97 -9.94
N GLN A 113 1.37 -12.57 -11.03
CA GLN A 113 1.77 -13.50 -12.09
C GLN A 113 2.66 -14.65 -11.59
N GLY A 114 3.50 -14.40 -10.59
CA GLY A 114 4.34 -15.43 -9.97
C GLY A 114 3.52 -16.52 -9.26
N ILE A 115 2.37 -16.14 -8.72
CA ILE A 115 1.42 -17.04 -8.05
C ILE A 115 0.72 -17.90 -9.10
N PHE A 116 0.19 -17.29 -10.17
CA PHE A 116 -0.57 -18.01 -11.20
C PHE A 116 0.27 -19.10 -11.89
N VAL A 117 1.51 -18.79 -12.27
CA VAL A 117 2.40 -19.78 -12.93
C VAL A 117 2.80 -20.93 -11.99
N ASN A 118 2.65 -20.76 -10.67
CA ASN A 118 2.94 -21.77 -9.66
C ASN A 118 1.70 -22.37 -8.99
N PHE A 119 0.49 -22.05 -9.47
CA PHE A 119 -0.77 -22.47 -8.85
C PHE A 119 -0.79 -23.98 -8.54
N LEU A 120 -0.55 -24.83 -9.55
CA LEU A 120 -0.54 -26.28 -9.35
C LEU A 120 0.64 -26.78 -8.53
N ASN A 121 1.81 -26.13 -8.61
CA ASN A 121 2.98 -26.49 -7.80
C ASN A 121 2.68 -26.31 -6.31
N VAL A 122 2.07 -25.18 -5.94
CA VAL A 122 1.68 -24.89 -4.55
C VAL A 122 0.52 -25.79 -4.13
N GLN A 123 -0.55 -25.87 -4.93
CA GLN A 123 -1.73 -26.66 -4.61
C GLN A 123 -1.39 -28.12 -4.35
N SER A 124 -0.59 -28.74 -5.23
CA SER A 124 -0.23 -30.16 -5.13
C SER A 124 0.74 -30.44 -3.97
N SER A 125 1.80 -29.65 -3.82
CA SER A 125 2.81 -29.87 -2.78
C SER A 125 2.25 -29.63 -1.37
N ALA A 126 1.38 -28.64 -1.20
CA ALA A 126 0.73 -28.33 0.07
C ALA A 126 -0.61 -29.06 0.27
N ARG A 127 -1.01 -29.92 -0.69
CA ARG A 127 -2.26 -30.71 -0.69
C ARG A 127 -3.51 -29.86 -0.38
N GLN A 128 -3.54 -28.64 -0.89
CA GLN A 128 -4.64 -27.70 -0.64
C GLN A 128 -5.90 -28.12 -1.40
N LYS A 129 -7.06 -27.94 -0.77
CA LYS A 129 -8.38 -28.04 -1.39
C LYS A 129 -8.97 -26.64 -1.51
N LEU A 130 -9.84 -26.43 -2.50
CA LEU A 130 -10.54 -25.15 -2.61
C LEU A 130 -11.55 -24.99 -1.46
N PRO A 131 -11.74 -23.77 -0.93
CA PRO A 131 -10.99 -22.56 -1.28
C PRO A 131 -9.65 -22.45 -0.55
N PHE A 132 -8.64 -21.85 -1.20
CA PHE A 132 -7.36 -21.54 -0.54
C PHE A 132 -6.68 -20.33 -1.17
N GLY A 133 -5.80 -19.66 -0.40
CA GLY A 133 -5.05 -18.49 -0.85
C GLY A 133 -3.57 -18.77 -1.03
N ILE A 134 -2.95 -18.06 -1.97
CA ILE A 134 -1.49 -17.90 -2.04
C ILE A 134 -1.20 -16.41 -1.92
N ALA A 135 -0.40 -16.04 -0.94
CA ALA A 135 0.00 -14.65 -0.71
C ALA A 135 1.49 -14.45 -1.04
N GLN A 136 1.81 -13.27 -1.55
CA GLN A 136 3.17 -12.84 -1.81
C GLN A 136 3.37 -11.39 -1.40
N ILE A 137 4.47 -11.14 -0.69
CA ILE A 137 4.97 -9.79 -0.45
C ILE A 137 6.25 -9.62 -1.26
N GLY A 138 6.35 -8.52 -2.01
CA GLY A 138 7.60 -8.20 -2.67
C GLY A 138 7.54 -6.98 -3.57
N LYS A 139 8.69 -6.68 -4.17
CA LYS A 139 8.85 -5.53 -5.04
C LYS A 139 8.09 -5.68 -6.35
N ALA A 140 7.55 -4.58 -6.83
CA ALA A 140 7.01 -4.39 -8.16
C ALA A 140 7.52 -3.08 -8.75
N PHE A 141 7.53 -2.99 -10.08
CA PHE A 141 8.14 -1.89 -10.80
C PHE A 141 7.20 -1.37 -11.88
N ARG A 142 6.85 -0.08 -11.80
CA ARG A 142 6.06 0.61 -12.81
C ARG A 142 6.84 1.83 -13.27
N ASN A 143 7.08 1.95 -14.56
CA ASN A 143 7.88 3.01 -15.17
C ASN A 143 7.09 4.31 -15.25
N GLU A 144 6.69 4.83 -14.09
CA GLU A 144 5.78 5.94 -14.02
C GLU A 144 6.33 7.19 -14.68
N ILE A 145 5.48 7.84 -15.48
CA ILE A 145 5.83 9.05 -16.22
C ILE A 145 6.14 10.18 -15.23
N ASN A 146 5.24 10.37 -14.26
CA ASN A 146 5.32 11.43 -13.25
C ASN A 146 5.23 10.83 -11.84
N THR A 147 6.32 10.89 -11.08
CA THR A 147 6.32 10.57 -9.65
C THR A 147 5.80 11.76 -8.84
N LYS A 148 4.92 11.51 -7.87
CA LYS A 148 4.28 12.54 -7.05
C LYS A 148 3.91 12.01 -5.66
N ASN A 149 3.69 12.93 -4.73
CA ASN A 149 3.15 12.65 -3.39
C ASN A 149 3.97 11.61 -2.61
N PHE A 150 5.30 11.77 -2.64
CA PHE A 150 6.27 10.96 -1.91
C PHE A 150 6.13 9.45 -2.20
N LEU A 151 5.65 8.64 -1.25
CA LEU A 151 5.50 7.18 -1.40
C LEU A 151 4.26 6.77 -2.22
N PHE A 152 3.38 7.71 -2.57
CA PHE A 152 2.13 7.37 -3.25
C PHE A 152 2.32 6.94 -4.71
N ARG A 153 3.20 7.64 -5.46
CA ARG A 153 3.57 7.30 -6.84
C ARG A 153 5.09 7.24 -7.01
N THR A 154 5.62 6.03 -6.90
CA THR A 154 7.04 5.70 -7.13
C THR A 154 7.18 4.69 -8.26
N ARG A 155 8.40 4.52 -8.77
CA ARG A 155 8.69 3.54 -9.84
C ARG A 155 9.02 2.14 -9.33
N GLU A 156 9.44 2.07 -8.08
CA GLU A 156 9.68 0.86 -7.32
C GLU A 156 8.91 0.97 -6.01
N PHE A 157 8.15 -0.07 -5.68
CA PHE A 157 7.38 -0.16 -4.45
C PHE A 157 7.18 -1.62 -4.08
N GLU A 158 6.66 -1.86 -2.88
CA GLU A 158 6.31 -3.20 -2.42
C GLU A 158 4.79 -3.36 -2.40
N GLN A 159 4.34 -4.55 -2.80
CA GLN A 159 2.95 -4.97 -2.72
C GLN A 159 2.80 -6.16 -1.80
N MET A 160 1.63 -6.26 -1.18
CA MET A 160 1.16 -7.44 -0.47
C MET A 160 -0.07 -7.92 -1.23
N GLU A 161 0.11 -8.93 -2.07
CA GLU A 161 -0.99 -9.48 -2.87
C GLU A 161 -1.32 -10.89 -2.42
N MET A 162 -2.60 -11.23 -2.43
CA MET A 162 -3.08 -12.57 -2.23
C MET A 162 -4.06 -12.92 -3.35
N GLN A 163 -3.87 -14.11 -3.91
CA GLN A 163 -4.75 -14.72 -4.89
C GLN A 163 -5.50 -15.85 -4.20
N PHE A 164 -6.80 -15.65 -3.97
CA PHE A 164 -7.66 -16.59 -3.29
C PHE A 164 -8.49 -17.38 -4.30
N PHE A 165 -8.15 -18.65 -4.46
CA PHE A 165 -8.75 -19.54 -5.43
C PHE A 165 -10.02 -20.15 -4.86
N VAL A 166 -11.12 -20.03 -5.62
CA VAL A 166 -12.46 -20.45 -5.21
C VAL A 166 -13.17 -21.22 -6.31
N LYS A 167 -14.20 -21.97 -5.92
CA LYS A 167 -15.12 -22.56 -6.89
C LYS A 167 -15.95 -21.43 -7.54
N PRO A 168 -16.19 -21.45 -8.86
CA PRO A 168 -16.87 -20.34 -9.55
C PRO A 168 -18.24 -19.96 -8.96
N VAL A 169 -18.99 -20.93 -8.43
CA VAL A 169 -20.31 -20.68 -7.84
C VAL A 169 -20.28 -19.91 -6.51
N ASN A 170 -19.11 -19.82 -5.86
CA ASN A 170 -18.94 -19.15 -4.57
C ASN A 170 -18.18 -17.82 -4.69
N ASP A 171 -17.92 -17.33 -5.91
CA ASP A 171 -17.06 -16.17 -6.13
C ASP A 171 -17.58 -14.89 -5.45
N VAL A 172 -18.89 -14.62 -5.55
CA VAL A 172 -19.52 -13.44 -4.94
C VAL A 172 -19.43 -13.46 -3.41
N GLU A 173 -19.64 -14.62 -2.79
CA GLU A 173 -19.54 -14.79 -1.34
C GLU A 173 -18.12 -14.47 -0.84
N TRP A 174 -17.10 -15.03 -1.51
CA TRP A 174 -15.71 -14.79 -1.14
C TRP A 174 -15.23 -13.38 -1.45
N TYR A 175 -15.74 -12.77 -2.51
CA TYR A 175 -15.49 -11.37 -2.83
C TYR A 175 -15.96 -10.43 -1.71
N GLU A 176 -17.21 -10.59 -1.27
CA GLU A 176 -17.77 -9.77 -0.17
C GLU A 176 -17.10 -10.07 1.18
N TYR A 177 -16.74 -11.34 1.44
CA TYR A 177 -15.94 -11.71 2.62
C TYR A 177 -14.62 -10.95 2.66
N TRP A 178 -13.83 -11.00 1.57
CA TRP A 178 -12.52 -10.34 1.53
C TRP A 178 -12.63 -8.82 1.55
N LYS A 179 -13.68 -8.23 0.97
CA LYS A 179 -13.99 -6.80 1.14
C LYS A 179 -14.12 -6.40 2.60
N GLY A 180 -14.97 -7.11 3.34
CA GLY A 180 -15.15 -6.86 4.77
C GLY A 180 -13.87 -7.08 5.57
N GLU A 181 -13.19 -8.21 5.34
CA GLU A 181 -12.00 -8.60 6.09
C GLU A 181 -10.84 -7.62 5.89
N ARG A 182 -10.58 -7.17 4.66
CA ARG A 182 -9.49 -6.23 4.36
C ARG A 182 -9.75 -4.85 4.96
N LEU A 183 -10.98 -4.34 4.89
CA LEU A 183 -11.34 -3.09 5.55
C LEU A 183 -11.23 -3.20 7.08
N ALA A 184 -11.70 -4.32 7.65
CA ALA A 184 -11.59 -4.61 9.08
C ALA A 184 -10.12 -4.68 9.54
N TRP A 185 -9.23 -5.24 8.72
CA TRP A 185 -7.80 -5.30 8.99
C TRP A 185 -7.20 -3.89 9.19
N TYR A 186 -7.46 -2.95 8.28
CA TYR A 186 -7.01 -1.55 8.42
C TYR A 186 -7.55 -0.89 9.70
N LYS A 187 -8.85 -1.05 9.99
CA LYS A 187 -9.48 -0.52 11.21
C LYS A 187 -8.87 -1.11 12.47
N SER A 188 -8.64 -2.43 12.49
CA SER A 188 -8.05 -3.14 13.63
C SER A 188 -6.62 -2.68 13.96
N LEU A 189 -5.93 -2.14 12.96
CA LEU A 189 -4.59 -1.56 13.08
C LEU A 189 -4.58 -0.05 13.34
N GLY A 190 -5.75 0.51 13.67
CA GLY A 190 -5.88 1.86 14.20
C GLY A 190 -6.20 2.94 13.17
N MET A 191 -6.49 2.60 11.90
CA MET A 191 -6.95 3.61 10.95
C MET A 191 -8.34 4.13 11.31
N ASN A 192 -8.52 5.45 11.24
CA ASN A 192 -9.79 6.11 11.45
C ASN A 192 -10.81 5.74 10.35
N GLU A 193 -11.96 5.21 10.75
CA GLU A 193 -13.05 4.81 9.86
C GLU A 193 -13.57 5.94 8.97
N SER A 194 -13.60 7.18 9.46
CA SER A 194 -14.05 8.33 8.67
C SER A 194 -13.13 8.69 7.51
N LYS A 195 -11.89 8.18 7.51
CA LYS A 195 -10.91 8.37 6.44
C LYS A 195 -10.76 7.14 5.55
N LEU A 196 -11.61 6.13 5.71
CA LEU A 196 -11.61 4.92 4.88
C LEU A 196 -12.93 4.80 4.14
N GLN A 197 -12.88 4.44 2.87
CA GLN A 197 -14.07 4.17 2.07
C GLN A 197 -13.81 3.07 1.05
N PHE A 198 -14.90 2.46 0.59
CA PHE A 198 -14.89 1.67 -0.64
C PHE A 198 -15.16 2.59 -1.83
N HIS A 199 -14.46 2.33 -2.92
CA HIS A 199 -14.69 2.95 -4.22
C HIS A 199 -14.90 1.85 -5.26
N ASP A 200 -16.16 1.52 -5.55
CA ASP A 200 -16.50 0.52 -6.56
C ASP A 200 -16.23 1.05 -7.96
N HIS A 201 -15.54 0.26 -8.77
CA HIS A 201 -15.24 0.64 -10.15
C HIS A 201 -16.52 0.55 -11.00
N PRO A 202 -16.87 1.59 -11.77
CA PRO A 202 -18.01 1.51 -12.66
C PRO A 202 -17.74 0.49 -13.77
N LYS A 203 -18.78 -0.22 -14.23
CA LYS A 203 -18.64 -1.34 -15.19
C LYS A 203 -17.84 -1.02 -16.45
N ASN A 204 -17.84 0.23 -16.90
CA ASN A 204 -17.12 0.70 -18.08
C ASN A 204 -15.64 1.03 -17.83
N LYS A 205 -15.18 0.98 -16.57
CA LYS A 205 -13.78 1.19 -16.15
C LYS A 205 -13.13 -0.07 -15.58
N LEU A 206 -13.87 -1.18 -15.51
CA LEU A 206 -13.32 -2.46 -15.06
C LEU A 206 -12.18 -2.88 -15.97
N ALA A 207 -11.09 -3.36 -15.37
CA ALA A 207 -10.04 -4.03 -16.12
C ALA A 207 -10.63 -5.22 -16.89
N HIS A 208 -10.08 -5.53 -18.06
CA HIS A 208 -10.59 -6.56 -18.97
C HIS A 208 -10.71 -7.98 -18.35
N TYR A 209 -10.03 -8.21 -17.21
CA TYR A 209 -10.04 -9.46 -16.46
C TYR A 209 -10.97 -9.47 -15.24
N ALA A 210 -11.52 -8.32 -14.83
CA ALA A 210 -12.29 -8.19 -13.58
C ALA A 210 -13.80 -8.23 -13.83
N LYS A 211 -14.50 -9.14 -13.15
CA LYS A 211 -15.97 -9.16 -13.08
C LYS A 211 -16.49 -8.08 -12.14
N ASP A 212 -15.84 -7.94 -10.98
CA ASP A 212 -16.13 -6.95 -9.96
C ASP A 212 -14.79 -6.41 -9.41
N ALA A 213 -14.73 -5.11 -9.12
CA ALA A 213 -13.55 -4.44 -8.59
C ALA A 213 -13.95 -3.32 -7.64
N THR A 214 -13.30 -3.27 -6.48
CA THR A 214 -13.46 -2.19 -5.50
C THR A 214 -12.11 -1.84 -4.94
N ASP A 215 -11.90 -0.54 -4.70
CA ASP A 215 -10.71 -0.06 -4.02
C ASP A 215 -11.07 0.30 -2.57
N ILE A 216 -10.19 -0.04 -1.65
CA ILE A 216 -10.12 0.61 -0.34
C ILE A 216 -9.28 1.87 -0.52
N GLU A 217 -9.91 3.02 -0.30
CA GLU A 217 -9.26 4.32 -0.36
C GLU A 217 -9.05 4.90 1.04
N TYR A 218 -7.95 5.63 1.20
CA TYR A 218 -7.67 6.43 2.38
C TYR A 218 -7.69 7.94 2.04
N GLN A 219 -8.21 8.75 2.95
CA GLN A 219 -8.22 10.21 2.82
C GLN A 219 -6.85 10.82 3.16
N PHE A 220 -5.98 10.95 2.17
CA PHE A 220 -4.70 11.64 2.31
C PHE A 220 -4.89 13.17 2.38
N PRO A 221 -3.87 13.94 2.82
CA PRO A 221 -3.91 15.41 2.79
C PRO A 221 -4.10 16.01 1.40
N PHE A 222 -3.83 15.23 0.35
CA PHE A 222 -4.02 15.61 -1.05
C PHE A 222 -5.29 15.04 -1.68
N GLY A 223 -6.17 14.39 -0.90
CA GLY A 223 -7.42 13.79 -1.37
C GLY A 223 -7.50 12.27 -1.14
N TRP A 224 -8.58 11.67 -1.63
CA TRP A 224 -8.78 10.23 -1.60
C TRP A 224 -7.80 9.52 -2.52
N GLY A 225 -7.28 8.38 -2.06
CA GLY A 225 -6.39 7.56 -2.86
C GLY A 225 -6.43 6.09 -2.44
N GLU A 226 -6.37 5.22 -3.45
CA GLU A 226 -6.32 3.76 -3.32
C GLU A 226 -5.08 3.29 -2.54
N ILE A 227 -5.32 2.48 -1.50
CA ILE A 227 -4.29 1.77 -0.73
C ILE A 227 -4.33 0.25 -0.94
N GLU A 228 -5.48 -0.29 -1.34
CA GLU A 228 -5.67 -1.70 -1.67
C GLU A 228 -6.81 -1.90 -2.66
N GLY A 229 -6.59 -2.69 -3.71
CA GLY A 229 -7.62 -3.11 -4.66
C GLY A 229 -8.10 -4.54 -4.36
N ILE A 230 -9.41 -4.78 -4.48
CA ILE A 230 -10.03 -6.09 -4.30
C ILE A 230 -10.80 -6.44 -5.57
N HIS A 231 -10.39 -7.52 -6.22
CA HIS A 231 -10.87 -7.86 -7.55
C HIS A 231 -11.40 -9.29 -7.62
N ASN A 232 -12.57 -9.48 -8.21
CA ASN A 232 -13.00 -10.78 -8.71
C ASN A 232 -12.52 -10.94 -10.14
N ARG A 233 -11.45 -11.70 -10.34
CA ARG A 233 -10.76 -11.87 -11.64
C ARG A 233 -11.27 -13.07 -12.44
N THR A 234 -12.30 -13.75 -11.93
CA THR A 234 -12.84 -14.98 -12.50
C THR A 234 -11.72 -16.00 -12.80
N ASN A 235 -11.75 -16.67 -13.94
CA ASN A 235 -10.74 -17.64 -14.36
C ASN A 235 -9.72 -17.07 -15.36
N PHE A 236 -9.70 -15.75 -15.59
CA PHE A 236 -8.94 -15.13 -16.68
C PHE A 236 -7.44 -15.52 -16.63
N ASP A 237 -6.78 -15.28 -15.49
CA ASP A 237 -5.32 -15.42 -15.41
C ASP A 237 -4.86 -16.86 -15.66
N LEU A 238 -5.50 -17.84 -15.00
CA LEU A 238 -5.17 -19.25 -15.20
C LEU A 238 -5.53 -19.74 -16.62
N SER A 239 -6.64 -19.27 -17.19
CA SER A 239 -7.03 -19.65 -18.56
C SER A 239 -6.01 -19.16 -19.58
N ARG A 240 -5.53 -17.92 -19.43
CA ARG A 240 -4.51 -17.34 -20.30
C ARG A 240 -3.16 -18.04 -20.18
N HIS A 241 -2.74 -18.38 -18.96
CA HIS A 241 -1.51 -19.16 -18.76
C HIS A 241 -1.63 -20.60 -19.29
N GLU A 242 -2.80 -21.24 -19.16
CA GLU A 242 -3.07 -22.56 -19.77
C GLU A 242 -2.95 -22.48 -21.31
N GLU A 243 -3.58 -21.48 -21.94
CA GLU A 243 -3.51 -21.23 -23.38
C GLU A 243 -2.07 -21.04 -23.87
N PHE A 244 -1.30 -20.15 -23.24
CA PHE A 244 0.04 -19.78 -23.70
C PHE A 244 1.11 -20.82 -23.39
N SER A 245 0.93 -21.60 -22.33
CA SER A 245 1.89 -22.63 -21.91
C SER A 245 1.59 -24.01 -22.50
N GLY A 246 0.35 -24.26 -22.92
CA GLY A 246 -0.13 -25.59 -23.32
C GLY A 246 -0.25 -26.60 -22.16
N LYS A 247 -0.06 -26.16 -20.90
CA LYS A 247 -0.19 -27.00 -19.71
C LYS A 247 -1.53 -26.74 -19.02
N SER A 248 -2.26 -27.81 -18.72
CA SER A 248 -3.51 -27.73 -17.96
C SER A 248 -3.26 -27.10 -16.59
N LEU A 249 -4.01 -26.05 -16.27
CA LEU A 249 -4.07 -25.41 -14.95
C LEU A 249 -5.40 -25.68 -14.22
N LYS A 250 -6.23 -26.58 -14.77
CA LYS A 250 -7.47 -27.04 -14.14
C LYS A 250 -7.22 -27.76 -12.81
N TYR A 251 -8.00 -27.37 -11.81
CA TYR A 251 -8.14 -28.07 -10.54
C TYR A 251 -9.06 -29.28 -10.70
N PHE A 252 -8.72 -30.40 -10.06
CA PHE A 252 -9.59 -31.58 -9.98
C PHE A 252 -10.26 -31.63 -8.61
N ASP A 253 -11.59 -31.49 -8.62
CA ASP A 253 -12.45 -31.61 -7.44
C ASP A 253 -12.79 -33.09 -7.23
N GLU A 254 -12.19 -33.71 -6.20
CA GLU A 254 -12.36 -35.13 -5.91
C GLU A 254 -13.80 -35.50 -5.53
N GLU A 255 -14.53 -34.57 -4.90
CA GLU A 255 -15.89 -34.79 -4.41
C GLU A 255 -16.89 -34.72 -5.56
N ALA A 256 -16.78 -33.69 -6.40
CA ALA A 256 -17.61 -33.55 -7.60
C ALA A 256 -17.15 -34.46 -8.76
N LYS A 257 -15.91 -34.96 -8.72
CA LYS A 257 -15.21 -35.68 -9.81
C LYS A 257 -15.12 -34.86 -11.10
N GLU A 258 -14.90 -33.55 -10.97
CA GLU A 258 -14.88 -32.60 -12.08
C GLU A 258 -13.54 -31.86 -12.19
N LYS A 259 -13.20 -31.40 -13.40
CA LYS A 259 -12.04 -30.53 -13.64
C LYS A 259 -12.49 -29.17 -14.13
N TYR A 260 -12.07 -28.11 -13.45
CA TYR A 260 -12.38 -26.73 -13.83
C TYR A 260 -11.23 -25.80 -13.47
N ILE A 261 -11.24 -24.60 -14.06
CA ILE A 261 -10.32 -23.52 -13.67
C ILE A 261 -11.00 -22.75 -12.53
N PRO A 262 -10.39 -22.65 -11.33
CA PRO A 262 -10.97 -21.91 -10.24
C PRO A 262 -11.07 -20.42 -10.56
N PHE A 263 -12.00 -19.75 -9.89
CA PHE A 263 -12.05 -18.30 -9.91
C PHE A 263 -11.06 -17.74 -8.90
N ILE A 264 -10.62 -16.50 -9.12
CA ILE A 264 -9.63 -15.82 -8.30
C ILE A 264 -10.25 -14.56 -7.70
N ILE A 265 -10.25 -14.49 -6.37
CA ILE A 265 -10.45 -13.25 -5.63
C ILE A 265 -9.08 -12.73 -5.23
N GLU A 266 -8.73 -11.57 -5.75
CA GLU A 266 -7.47 -10.89 -5.47
C GLU A 266 -7.66 -9.83 -4.39
N THR A 267 -6.72 -9.76 -3.45
CA THR A 267 -6.54 -8.60 -2.58
C THR A 267 -5.13 -8.07 -2.81
N SER A 268 -4.99 -6.84 -3.30
CA SER A 268 -3.71 -6.24 -3.68
C SER A 268 -3.49 -4.94 -2.92
N ALA A 269 -2.79 -5.03 -1.78
CA ALA A 269 -2.42 -3.86 -1.00
C ALA A 269 -1.07 -3.29 -1.46
N GLY A 270 -1.02 -1.98 -1.70
CA GLY A 270 0.24 -1.26 -1.84
C GLY A 270 0.89 -1.10 -0.46
N ALA A 271 1.92 -1.89 -0.14
CA ALA A 271 2.56 -1.88 1.17
C ALA A 271 3.10 -0.48 1.51
N SER A 272 3.74 0.17 0.53
CA SER A 272 4.29 1.52 0.67
C SER A 272 3.20 2.59 0.88
N ARG A 273 2.06 2.47 0.18
CA ARG A 273 0.91 3.39 0.33
C ARG A 273 0.20 3.18 1.66
N SER A 274 -0.02 1.92 2.04
CA SER A 274 -0.60 1.54 3.33
C SER A 274 0.26 2.05 4.48
N TYR A 275 1.59 1.91 4.40
CA TYR A 275 2.52 2.50 5.38
C TYR A 275 2.37 4.01 5.48
N MET A 276 2.33 4.71 4.34
CA MET A 276 2.14 6.16 4.31
C MET A 276 0.79 6.56 4.93
N ALA A 277 -0.28 5.83 4.66
CA ALA A 277 -1.59 6.05 5.27
C ALA A 277 -1.56 5.87 6.79
N PHE A 278 -0.97 4.77 7.30
CA PHE A 278 -0.80 4.57 8.75
C PHE A 278 0.05 5.67 9.41
N LEU A 279 1.11 6.12 8.74
CA LEU A 279 1.97 7.19 9.25
C LEU A 279 1.20 8.52 9.36
N ILE A 280 0.43 8.86 8.33
CA ILE A 280 -0.38 10.09 8.32
C ILE A 280 -1.51 10.00 9.34
N ASP A 281 -2.18 8.86 9.44
CA ASP A 281 -3.30 8.71 10.38
C ASP A 281 -2.83 8.75 11.83
N ALA A 282 -1.62 8.22 12.11
CA ALA A 282 -1.01 8.31 13.42
C ALA A 282 -0.50 9.72 13.77
N TYR A 283 -0.34 10.64 12.81
CA TYR A 283 0.23 11.96 13.10
C TYR A 283 -0.76 12.90 13.78
N HIS A 284 -0.42 13.37 14.98
CA HIS A 284 -1.18 14.37 15.71
C HIS A 284 -0.29 15.46 16.30
N GLU A 285 -0.84 16.66 16.37
CA GLU A 285 -0.34 17.77 17.17
C GLU A 285 -1.37 18.11 18.23
N GLU A 286 -0.94 18.25 19.49
CA GLU A 286 -1.82 18.54 20.63
C GLU A 286 -1.14 19.45 21.65
N GLU A 287 -1.92 20.28 22.34
CA GLU A 287 -1.42 21.13 23.41
C GLU A 287 -1.47 20.38 24.75
N VAL A 288 -0.34 20.28 25.43
CA VAL A 288 -0.21 19.62 26.73
C VAL A 288 0.53 20.55 27.69
N ASN A 289 -0.13 20.98 28.76
CA ASN A 289 0.40 21.90 29.77
C ASN A 289 0.93 23.23 29.19
N GLY A 290 0.26 23.78 28.16
CA GLY A 290 0.67 25.02 27.50
C GLY A 290 1.81 24.87 26.49
N GLU A 291 2.25 23.65 26.20
CA GLU A 291 3.27 23.34 25.20
C GLU A 291 2.69 22.46 24.09
N GLN A 292 3.02 22.77 22.83
CA GLN A 292 2.69 21.91 21.71
C GLN A 292 3.49 20.60 21.75
N ARG A 293 2.80 19.50 21.46
CA ARG A 293 3.34 18.14 21.34
C ARG A 293 3.08 17.61 19.95
N THR A 294 4.09 17.05 19.31
CA THR A 294 3.90 16.13 18.20
C THR A 294 3.89 14.69 18.73
N VAL A 295 2.92 13.89 18.31
CA VAL A 295 2.80 12.49 18.72
C VAL A 295 2.39 11.61 17.54
N LEU A 296 3.07 10.49 17.35
CA LEU A 296 2.66 9.44 16.42
C LEU A 296 1.84 8.39 17.17
N ARG A 297 0.51 8.48 17.08
CA ARG A 297 -0.47 7.59 17.69
C ARG A 297 -0.58 6.22 16.99
N PHE A 298 0.55 5.59 16.70
CA PHE A 298 0.55 4.25 16.11
C PHE A 298 -0.18 3.25 17.01
N ASN A 299 -0.98 2.37 16.39
CA ASN A 299 -1.40 1.14 17.08
C ASN A 299 -0.15 0.43 17.63
N PRO A 300 -0.17 -0.04 18.89
CA PRO A 300 1.00 -0.66 19.52
C PRO A 300 1.61 -1.81 18.70
N LYS A 301 0.81 -2.54 17.89
CA LYS A 301 1.31 -3.60 16.98
C LYS A 301 2.18 -3.06 15.86
N LEU A 302 1.93 -1.84 15.38
CA LEU A 302 2.67 -1.20 14.29
C LEU A 302 3.85 -0.35 14.75
N ALA A 303 3.86 0.12 16.01
CA ALA A 303 4.90 1.00 16.51
C ALA A 303 6.32 0.41 16.30
N PRO A 304 7.29 1.18 15.76
CA PRO A 304 8.62 0.67 15.43
C PRO A 304 9.42 0.26 16.68
N ILE A 305 9.15 0.93 17.79
CA ILE A 305 9.67 0.64 19.13
C ILE A 305 8.46 0.38 20.02
N LYS A 306 8.49 -0.70 20.80
CA LYS A 306 7.38 -1.09 21.69
C LYS A 306 7.50 -0.47 23.08
N ALA A 307 8.73 -0.33 23.58
CA ALA A 307 8.98 0.31 24.86
C ALA A 307 10.29 1.08 24.87
N ALA A 308 10.31 2.22 25.55
CA ALA A 308 11.51 2.97 25.88
C ALA A 308 11.88 2.80 27.35
N ILE A 309 13.13 2.52 27.68
CA ILE A 309 13.62 2.33 29.05
C ILE A 309 14.45 3.55 29.45
N LEU A 310 14.00 4.27 30.46
CA LEU A 310 14.44 5.62 30.78
C LEU A 310 14.83 5.72 32.27
N PRO A 311 16.12 5.62 32.64
CA PRO A 311 16.52 5.89 34.02
C PRO A 311 16.24 7.36 34.38
N LEU A 312 15.62 7.64 35.52
CA LEU A 312 15.21 8.99 35.92
C LEU A 312 16.40 9.94 35.97
N VAL A 313 17.49 9.49 36.60
CA VAL A 313 18.80 10.14 36.61
C VAL A 313 19.88 9.18 36.12
N ASN A 314 20.96 9.72 35.54
CA ASN A 314 22.08 8.91 35.06
C ASN A 314 23.12 8.67 36.18
N LYS A 315 22.65 8.21 37.35
CA LYS A 315 23.44 7.96 38.57
C LYS A 315 22.72 6.93 39.45
N ASP A 316 23.35 6.60 40.58
CA ASP A 316 22.73 5.87 41.70
C ASP A 316 22.23 4.46 41.33
N GLY A 317 22.87 3.77 40.38
CA GLY A 317 22.49 2.41 40.00
C GLY A 317 21.25 2.30 39.09
N MET A 318 20.56 3.41 38.82
CA MET A 318 19.37 3.41 37.95
C MET A 318 19.70 3.04 36.50
N PRO A 319 20.80 3.52 35.88
CA PRO A 319 21.18 3.10 34.54
C PRO A 319 21.40 1.59 34.44
N GLU A 320 22.07 0.99 35.43
CA GLU A 320 22.36 -0.44 35.49
C GLU A 320 21.07 -1.26 35.60
N PHE A 321 20.13 -0.85 36.46
CA PHE A 321 18.82 -1.51 36.57
C PHE A 321 18.01 -1.37 35.27
N ALA A 322 18.02 -0.19 34.66
CA ALA A 322 17.37 0.05 33.37
C ALA A 322 17.98 -0.80 32.24
N ARG A 323 19.30 -1.00 32.21
CA ARG A 323 19.98 -1.91 31.27
C ARG A 323 19.59 -3.37 31.45
N ASN A 324 19.34 -3.79 32.69
CA ASN A 324 18.84 -5.14 32.97
C ASN A 324 17.42 -5.34 32.41
N ILE A 325 16.52 -4.38 32.64
CA ILE A 325 15.16 -4.39 32.04
C ILE A 325 15.26 -4.40 30.52
N GLU A 326 16.07 -3.53 29.93
CA GLU A 326 16.29 -3.48 28.49
C GLU A 326 16.73 -4.84 27.95
N THR A 327 17.73 -5.45 28.56
CA THR A 327 18.29 -6.74 28.13
C THR A 327 17.24 -7.85 28.18
N ASP A 328 16.40 -7.86 29.20
CA ASP A 328 15.33 -8.85 29.32
C ASP A 328 14.23 -8.64 28.27
N LEU A 329 13.74 -7.40 28.12
CA LEU A 329 12.67 -7.08 27.17
C LEU A 329 13.11 -7.21 25.70
N ARG A 330 14.39 -6.97 25.38
CA ARG A 330 14.95 -7.14 24.03
C ARG A 330 14.78 -8.54 23.45
N LYS A 331 14.59 -9.57 24.30
CA LYS A 331 14.34 -10.95 23.86
C LYS A 331 13.01 -11.11 23.14
N ASN A 332 12.05 -10.22 23.41
CA ASN A 332 10.68 -10.32 22.90
C ASN A 332 10.22 -9.07 22.16
N PHE A 333 10.82 -7.90 22.43
CA PHE A 333 10.36 -6.63 21.90
C PHE A 333 11.49 -5.79 21.31
N LYS A 334 11.15 -4.97 20.32
CA LYS A 334 12.00 -3.83 19.93
C LYS A 334 11.89 -2.77 21.01
N VAL A 335 12.97 -2.55 21.75
CA VAL A 335 13.03 -1.54 22.82
C VAL A 335 14.15 -0.54 22.57
N PHE A 336 13.99 0.65 23.15
CA PHE A 336 14.95 1.73 23.07
C PHE A 336 15.42 2.13 24.47
N PHE A 337 16.69 2.46 24.64
CA PHE A 337 17.24 2.94 25.91
C PHE A 337 17.79 4.35 25.73
N ASP A 338 17.47 5.24 26.67
CA ASP A 338 17.96 6.62 26.66
C ASP A 338 18.16 7.14 28.09
N ASP A 339 19.39 7.52 28.41
CA ASP A 339 19.82 8.11 29.68
C ASP A 339 20.24 9.59 29.53
N LYS A 340 20.04 10.20 28.35
CA LYS A 340 20.52 11.54 28.03
C LYS A 340 19.42 12.59 28.14
N GLY A 341 19.54 13.42 29.18
CA GLY A 341 18.70 14.59 29.41
C GLY A 341 17.53 14.32 30.35
N ALA A 342 16.72 15.35 30.58
CA ALA A 342 15.55 15.25 31.48
C ALA A 342 14.54 14.20 30.96
N VAL A 343 13.92 13.45 31.87
CA VAL A 343 12.96 12.39 31.52
C VAL A 343 11.80 12.90 30.67
N GLY A 344 11.29 14.11 30.95
CA GLY A 344 10.25 14.75 30.15
C GLY A 344 10.64 14.96 28.69
N ARG A 345 11.88 15.37 28.42
CA ARG A 345 12.40 15.50 27.04
C ARG A 345 12.53 14.15 26.35
N ARG A 346 12.87 13.10 27.10
CA ARG A 346 12.95 11.73 26.58
C ARG A 346 11.56 11.18 26.24
N TYR A 347 10.54 11.43 27.06
CA TYR A 347 9.16 11.12 26.71
C TYR A 347 8.74 11.81 25.40
N ARG A 348 9.00 13.12 25.23
CA ARG A 348 8.66 13.84 23.99
C ARG A 348 9.28 13.19 22.74
N ARG A 349 10.57 12.80 22.77
CA ARG A 349 11.20 12.08 21.65
C ARG A 349 10.51 10.76 21.33
N GLN A 350 10.08 10.04 22.36
CA GLN A 350 9.41 8.75 22.20
C GLN A 350 7.97 8.88 21.73
N ASP A 351 7.30 9.98 22.12
CA ASP A 351 5.99 10.36 21.61
C ASP A 351 6.06 10.67 20.11
N GLU A 352 7.05 11.45 19.68
CA GLU A 352 7.35 11.73 18.27
C GLU A 352 7.72 10.47 17.47
N ALA A 353 8.44 9.53 18.09
CA ALA A 353 8.77 8.24 17.48
C ALA A 353 7.59 7.24 17.50
N GLY A 354 6.49 7.58 18.18
CA GLY A 354 5.30 6.76 18.32
C GLY A 354 5.47 5.52 19.20
N THR A 355 6.45 5.50 20.10
CA THR A 355 6.65 4.43 21.07
C THR A 355 5.48 4.40 22.07
N PRO A 356 4.72 3.30 22.20
CA PRO A 356 3.49 3.28 22.98
C PRO A 356 3.75 3.29 24.50
N PHE A 357 4.88 2.75 24.96
CA PHE A 357 5.19 2.67 26.39
C PHE A 357 6.57 3.25 26.73
N SER A 358 6.64 4.10 27.75
CA SER A 358 7.91 4.54 28.33
C SER A 358 8.01 4.06 29.77
N ILE A 359 9.07 3.31 30.08
CA ILE A 359 9.32 2.68 31.37
C ILE A 359 10.42 3.46 32.07
N THR A 360 10.06 4.10 33.17
CA THR A 360 10.98 4.92 33.97
C THR A 360 11.45 4.17 35.20
N VAL A 361 12.77 4.10 35.37
CA VAL A 361 13.44 3.57 36.56
C VAL A 361 13.77 4.75 37.47
N ASP A 362 13.15 4.80 38.64
CA ASP A 362 13.30 5.90 39.60
C ASP A 362 13.94 5.43 40.92
N THR A 363 14.04 6.32 41.91
CA THR A 363 14.59 5.98 43.23
C THR A 363 13.80 4.89 43.94
N GLN A 364 12.48 4.83 43.74
CA GLN A 364 11.65 3.83 44.37
C GLN A 364 11.85 2.45 43.73
N THR A 365 12.18 2.39 42.43
CA THR A 365 12.56 1.13 41.77
C THR A 365 13.68 0.39 42.49
N LEU A 366 14.66 1.11 43.03
CA LEU A 366 15.78 0.50 43.75
C LEU A 366 15.37 -0.02 45.15
N ALA A 367 14.26 0.49 45.70
CA ALA A 367 13.74 0.10 47.00
C ALA A 367 12.78 -1.11 46.91
N ASP A 368 11.89 -1.14 45.91
CA ASP A 368 10.81 -2.13 45.83
C ASP A 368 10.74 -2.92 44.51
N GLY A 369 11.65 -2.66 43.56
CA GLY A 369 11.71 -3.34 42.27
C GLY A 369 10.57 -3.00 41.31
N THR A 370 9.74 -1.99 41.62
CA THR A 370 8.67 -1.51 40.74
C THR A 370 9.12 -0.36 39.85
N VAL A 371 8.60 -0.29 38.64
CA VAL A 371 8.89 0.78 37.68
C VAL A 371 7.62 1.49 37.27
N THR A 372 7.78 2.72 36.79
CA THR A 372 6.66 3.52 36.28
C THR A 372 6.53 3.29 34.78
N VAL A 373 5.38 2.80 34.32
CA VAL A 373 5.06 2.64 32.91
C VAL A 373 4.10 3.74 32.49
N ARG A 374 4.56 4.61 31.58
CA ARG A 374 3.76 5.67 30.95
C ARG A 374 3.22 5.20 29.61
N GLU A 375 1.92 5.32 29.40
CA GLU A 375 1.28 5.10 28.11
C GLU A 375 1.29 6.39 27.27
N ARG A 376 1.57 6.28 25.98
CA ARG A 376 1.81 7.43 25.07
C ARG A 376 0.57 8.31 24.91
N ASP A 377 -0.58 7.70 24.64
CA ASP A 377 -1.78 8.40 24.16
C ASP A 377 -2.55 9.14 25.24
N SER A 378 -2.73 8.47 26.39
CA SER A 378 -3.39 8.97 27.61
C SER A 378 -2.43 9.73 28.52
N MET A 379 -1.11 9.49 28.37
CA MET A 379 -0.06 9.96 29.28
C MET A 379 -0.18 9.43 30.72
N GLU A 380 -1.07 8.48 30.97
CA GLU A 380 -1.25 7.86 32.28
C GLU A 380 -0.01 7.07 32.69
N GLN A 381 0.27 7.08 33.99
CA GLN A 381 1.42 6.42 34.58
C GLN A 381 0.94 5.40 35.61
N VAL A 382 1.39 4.16 35.47
CA VAL A 382 1.07 3.08 36.39
C VAL A 382 2.35 2.44 36.93
N ARG A 383 2.32 2.00 38.18
CA ARG A 383 3.42 1.23 38.78
C ARG A 383 3.24 -0.25 38.49
N VAL A 384 4.28 -0.87 37.96
CA VAL A 384 4.31 -2.30 37.63
C VAL A 384 5.59 -2.90 38.19
N ALA A 385 5.51 -4.10 38.77
CA ALA A 385 6.70 -4.84 39.16
C ALA A 385 7.57 -5.11 37.93
N SER A 386 8.88 -4.86 38.01
CA SER A 386 9.80 -5.07 36.88
C SER A 386 9.72 -6.48 36.29
N THR A 387 9.47 -7.48 37.14
CA THR A 387 9.29 -8.90 36.75
C THR A 387 8.01 -9.16 35.94
N GLN A 388 7.03 -8.27 35.99
CA GLN A 388 5.75 -8.40 35.26
C GLN A 388 5.70 -7.55 33.97
N LEU A 389 6.74 -6.76 33.68
CA LEU A 389 6.76 -5.87 32.52
C LEU A 389 6.49 -6.60 31.21
N LYS A 390 7.10 -7.77 31.01
CA LYS A 390 6.87 -8.57 29.80
C LYS A 390 5.39 -8.89 29.62
N ASN A 391 4.74 -9.46 30.64
CA ASN A 391 3.33 -9.84 30.59
C ASN A 391 2.43 -8.62 30.38
N TYR A 392 2.72 -7.54 31.11
CA TYR A 392 2.01 -6.27 30.97
C TYR A 392 2.07 -5.74 29.52
N LEU A 393 3.26 -5.76 28.90
CA LEU A 393 3.42 -5.31 27.52
C LEU A 393 2.74 -6.26 26.51
N VAL A 394 2.82 -7.59 26.70
CA VAL A 394 2.09 -8.55 25.84
C VAL A 394 0.60 -8.26 25.85
N GLU A 395 0.00 -8.10 27.03
CA GLU A 395 -1.42 -7.82 27.19
C GLU A 395 -1.82 -6.50 26.53
N LYS A 396 -1.04 -5.42 26.78
CA LYS A 396 -1.36 -4.09 26.24
C LYS A 396 -1.11 -3.94 24.75
N ILE A 397 -0.13 -4.65 24.18
CA ILE A 397 0.13 -4.63 22.73
C ILE A 397 -0.79 -5.63 22.00
N GLN A 398 -1.41 -6.57 22.72
CA GLN A 398 -2.20 -7.67 22.18
C GLN A 398 -1.36 -8.55 21.23
N LEU A 399 -0.14 -8.91 21.67
CA LEU A 399 0.79 -9.79 20.95
C LEU A 399 0.66 -11.25 21.32
#